data_AF-A0A2H6H1M8-F1
#
_entry.id   AF-A0A2H6H1M8-F1
#
_cell.length_a   1.000
_cell.length_b   1.000
_cell.length_c   1.000
_cell.angle_alpha   90.00
_cell.angle_beta   90.00
_cell.angle_gamma   90.00
#
_symmetry.space_group_name_H-M   'P 1'
#
loop_
_entity.id
_entity.type
_entity.pdbx_description
1 polymer ?
#
loop_
_entity_poly.entity_id
_entity_poly.type
_entity_poly.pdbx_seq_one_letter_code
_entity_poly.pdbx_strand_id
1 'polypeptide(L)'
;MAKKKADAEEVKEELKGKDAKNSKENFGSTESENEQDSVALEKAAEKESLKTEKPLDIEKKKKELLEKAKKLKEKISSEGPTTKELKEQIKLKKRADMLIPLDEYVKAGIYLGTKVVTPDMRAFVYRRRADGLAIFNTDLIDEKLKEGIEYLSKFAPEDVILVCKRQVGWKAAEMFSRLTGIRVFTKKYPAGILTNTQLPDFFENELTIVTDSWLDRNALNDTLNVRKKVLMICDTNNFSKGTDQIIIGNNKNSRSLGVIFYLLAKGYCKAKKIEADIPDLDWWTAEED
;
A
#
# COMPACT_ATOMS: atom_id res chain seq x y z
N MET A 1 15.48 17.76 -54.04
CA MET A 1 15.88 17.33 -52.68
C MET A 1 17.33 17.70 -52.31
N ALA A 2 17.92 18.76 -52.87
CA ALA A 2 19.27 19.23 -52.52
C ALA A 2 19.30 20.60 -51.79
N LYS A 3 18.16 21.28 -51.64
CA LYS A 3 18.04 22.59 -50.97
C LYS A 3 17.47 22.54 -49.54
N LYS A 4 17.29 21.36 -48.96
CA LYS A 4 16.86 21.17 -47.54
C LYS A 4 17.92 20.49 -46.67
N LYS A 5 19.10 20.20 -47.24
CA LYS A 5 20.26 19.67 -46.51
C LYS A 5 21.30 20.75 -46.18
N ALA A 6 21.30 21.89 -46.88
CA ALA A 6 22.19 23.02 -46.60
C ALA A 6 21.77 23.78 -45.32
N ASP A 7 20.46 24.03 -45.13
CA ASP A 7 19.95 24.79 -43.97
C ASP A 7 20.08 24.04 -42.63
N ALA A 8 20.36 22.74 -42.64
CA ALA A 8 20.58 21.94 -41.42
C ALA A 8 22.06 21.84 -41.02
N GLU A 9 22.97 22.24 -41.92
CA GLU A 9 24.41 22.25 -41.71
C GLU A 9 24.87 23.63 -41.22
N GLU A 10 24.23 24.71 -41.68
CA GLU A 10 24.45 26.10 -41.24
C GLU A 10 24.00 26.35 -39.78
N VAL A 11 22.94 25.67 -39.31
CA VAL A 11 22.43 25.81 -37.93
C VAL A 11 23.27 25.01 -36.90
N LYS A 12 24.12 24.08 -37.35
CA LYS A 12 25.05 23.35 -36.47
C LYS A 12 26.42 24.01 -36.33
N GLU A 13 26.75 24.97 -37.19
CA GLU A 13 28.01 25.73 -37.12
C GLU A 13 27.90 26.99 -36.23
N GLU A 14 26.71 27.57 -36.08
CA GLU A 14 26.51 28.75 -35.22
C GLU A 14 26.44 28.47 -33.71
N LEU A 15 26.26 27.22 -33.29
CA LEU A 15 26.20 26.82 -31.87
C LEU A 15 27.53 26.29 -31.31
N LYS A 16 28.61 26.29 -32.09
CA LYS A 16 29.97 25.92 -31.64
C LYS A 16 30.97 27.07 -31.58
N GLY A 17 30.54 28.30 -31.86
CA GLY A 17 31.43 29.44 -32.08
C GLY A 17 31.49 30.51 -30.99
N LYS A 18 30.71 30.44 -29.91
CA LYS A 18 30.68 31.51 -28.89
C LYS A 18 30.63 30.92 -27.48
N ASP A 19 31.39 31.56 -26.59
CA ASP A 19 31.55 31.31 -25.16
C ASP A 19 32.67 30.34 -24.71
N ALA A 20 33.71 30.25 -25.53
CA ALA A 20 35.08 30.02 -25.06
C ALA A 20 35.92 31.27 -25.36
N LYS A 21 35.84 32.29 -24.49
CA LYS A 21 36.82 33.37 -24.24
C LYS A 21 36.12 34.57 -23.59
N ASN A 22 36.10 34.61 -22.26
CA ASN A 22 36.48 35.83 -21.57
C ASN A 22 37.02 35.53 -20.17
N SER A 23 38.01 36.34 -19.76
CA SER A 23 38.73 36.38 -18.49
C SER A 23 39.66 35.20 -18.12
N LYS A 24 40.77 35.07 -18.87
CA LYS A 24 42.10 34.90 -18.25
C LYS A 24 42.67 36.31 -18.04
N GLU A 25 42.75 36.76 -16.79
CA GLU A 25 43.75 37.71 -16.26
C GLU A 25 43.41 38.01 -14.79
N ASN A 26 43.88 37.16 -13.87
CA ASN A 26 44.78 37.60 -12.80
C ASN A 26 45.32 36.35 -12.07
N PHE A 27 46.62 36.13 -12.27
CA PHE A 27 47.43 35.07 -11.71
C PHE A 27 48.20 35.67 -10.53
N GLY A 28 48.12 35.06 -9.35
CA GLY A 28 48.90 35.50 -8.20
C GLY A 28 48.51 34.79 -6.91
N SER A 29 49.33 33.80 -6.53
CA SER A 29 49.48 33.18 -5.21
C SER A 29 48.30 32.40 -4.61
N THR A 30 48.20 31.10 -4.92
CA THR A 30 47.67 30.03 -4.03
C THR A 30 47.91 28.64 -4.65
N GLU A 31 49.15 28.30 -5.01
CA GLU A 31 49.49 26.93 -5.50
C GLU A 31 50.67 26.28 -4.76
N SER A 32 51.20 26.91 -3.70
CA SER A 32 52.31 26.36 -2.90
C SER A 32 51.90 25.73 -1.56
N GLU A 33 50.63 25.78 -1.17
CA GLU A 33 50.17 25.29 0.14
C GLU A 33 49.44 23.93 0.07
N ASN A 34 48.94 23.52 -1.10
CA ASN A 34 48.09 22.31 -1.22
C ASN A 34 48.86 21.02 -1.59
N GLU A 35 50.15 21.11 -1.91
CA GLU A 35 51.01 19.92 -2.18
C GLU A 35 51.79 19.45 -0.94
N GLN A 36 51.85 20.26 0.12
CA GLN A 36 52.50 19.87 1.38
C GLN A 36 51.57 19.09 2.32
N ASP A 37 50.25 19.32 2.22
CA ASP A 37 49.25 18.64 3.07
C ASP A 37 48.88 17.24 2.58
N SER A 38 48.98 16.94 1.28
CA SER A 38 48.70 15.61 0.72
C SER A 38 49.76 14.56 1.10
N VAL A 39 51.04 14.96 1.15
CA VAL A 39 52.16 14.08 1.56
C VAL A 39 52.18 13.83 3.08
N ALA A 40 51.63 14.76 3.87
CA ALA A 40 51.49 14.61 5.32
C ALA A 40 50.35 13.65 5.71
N LEU A 41 49.25 13.64 4.94
CA LEU A 41 48.10 12.75 5.14
C LEU A 41 48.41 11.29 4.75
N GLU A 42 49.19 11.06 3.69
CA GLU A 42 49.59 9.71 3.28
C GLU A 42 50.62 9.07 4.24
N LYS A 43 51.56 9.85 4.79
CA LYS A 43 52.49 9.39 5.84
C LYS A 43 51.83 9.19 7.21
N ALA A 44 50.66 9.79 7.44
CA ALA A 44 49.84 9.51 8.61
C ALA A 44 49.04 8.21 8.45
N ALA A 45 48.51 7.94 7.25
CA ALA A 45 47.76 6.72 6.93
C ALA A 45 48.64 5.44 6.93
N GLU A 46 49.92 5.54 6.56
CA GLU A 46 50.88 4.43 6.63
C GLU A 46 51.39 4.13 8.05
N LYS A 47 51.32 5.11 8.97
CA LYS A 47 51.70 4.92 10.39
C LYS A 47 50.55 4.43 11.28
N GLU A 48 49.30 4.58 10.85
CA GLU A 48 48.14 3.95 11.52
C GLU A 48 47.94 2.49 11.10
N SER A 49 48.40 2.09 9.91
CA SER A 49 48.26 0.71 9.40
C SER A 49 49.33 -0.26 9.91
N LEU A 50 50.36 0.22 10.62
CA LEU A 50 51.42 -0.58 11.26
C LEU A 50 51.50 -0.34 12.78
N LYS A 51 50.37 -0.51 13.49
CA LYS A 51 50.36 -0.80 14.93
C LYS A 51 49.41 -1.96 15.22
N THR A 52 49.99 -3.15 15.23
CA THR A 52 49.40 -4.41 15.63
C THR A 52 48.99 -4.37 17.11
N GLU A 53 47.78 -3.88 17.41
CA GLU A 53 47.13 -4.13 18.70
C GLU A 53 46.47 -5.53 18.67
N LYS A 54 47.27 -6.50 19.12
CA LYS A 54 46.95 -7.82 19.70
C LYS A 54 45.61 -8.50 19.30
N PRO A 55 45.65 -9.69 18.65
CA PRO A 55 44.45 -10.49 18.32
C PRO A 55 43.67 -11.07 19.53
N LEU A 56 44.12 -10.83 20.76
CA LEU A 56 43.57 -11.43 21.98
C LEU A 56 42.25 -10.80 22.46
N ASP A 57 41.86 -9.62 21.98
CA ASP A 57 40.71 -8.87 22.54
C ASP A 57 39.40 -9.05 21.75
N ILE A 58 39.48 -9.30 20.44
CA ILE A 58 38.31 -9.60 19.59
C ILE A 58 37.79 -11.01 19.85
N GLU A 59 38.69 -11.99 20.09
CA GLU A 59 38.29 -13.35 20.47
C GLU A 59 37.67 -13.42 21.86
N LYS A 60 38.17 -12.64 22.82
CA LYS A 60 37.55 -12.51 24.16
C LYS A 60 36.16 -11.90 24.08
N LYS A 61 35.97 -10.83 23.30
CA LYS A 61 34.64 -10.23 23.06
C LYS A 61 33.69 -11.17 22.33
N LYS A 62 34.16 -11.93 21.34
CA LYS A 62 33.35 -12.98 20.68
C LYS A 62 32.97 -14.11 21.65
N LYS A 63 33.89 -14.57 22.50
CA LYS A 63 33.61 -15.59 23.53
C LYS A 63 32.63 -15.08 24.59
N GLU A 64 32.76 -13.83 25.03
CA GLU A 64 31.79 -13.19 25.94
C GLU A 64 30.42 -13.01 25.29
N LEU A 65 30.35 -12.64 24.01
CA LEU A 65 29.08 -12.55 23.29
C LEU A 65 28.44 -13.93 23.09
N LEU A 66 29.25 -14.96 22.84
CA LEU A 66 28.79 -16.36 22.76
C LEU A 66 28.36 -16.90 24.13
N GLU A 67 29.04 -16.54 25.22
CA GLU A 67 28.61 -16.88 26.58
C GLU A 67 27.36 -16.10 26.99
N LYS A 68 27.26 -14.81 26.66
CA LYS A 68 26.05 -14.02 26.87
C LYS A 68 24.90 -14.57 26.04
N ALA A 69 25.14 -15.00 24.79
CA ALA A 69 24.15 -15.67 23.95
C ALA A 69 23.77 -17.06 24.48
N LYS A 70 24.70 -17.82 25.06
CA LYS A 70 24.43 -19.11 25.73
C LYS A 70 23.62 -18.91 27.02
N LYS A 71 23.99 -17.94 27.85
CA LYS A 71 23.26 -17.56 29.08
C LYS A 71 21.86 -17.02 28.77
N LEU A 72 21.71 -16.26 27.68
CA LEU A 72 20.40 -15.83 27.18
C LEU A 72 19.58 -17.02 26.64
N LYS A 73 20.20 -17.95 25.90
CA LYS A 73 19.55 -19.19 25.45
C LYS A 73 19.10 -20.08 26.62
N GLU A 74 19.93 -20.25 27.65
CA GLU A 74 19.62 -21.04 28.85
C GLU A 74 18.50 -20.41 29.68
N LYS A 75 18.49 -19.08 29.80
CA LYS A 75 17.37 -18.34 30.43
C LYS A 75 16.07 -18.43 29.62
N ILE A 76 16.15 -18.46 28.29
CA ILE A 76 14.98 -18.67 27.43
C ILE A 76 14.45 -20.11 27.52
N SER A 77 15.31 -21.10 27.83
CA SER A 77 14.91 -22.51 27.95
C SER A 77 14.42 -22.95 29.33
N SER A 78 14.66 -22.17 30.39
CA SER A 78 14.33 -22.58 31.77
C SER A 78 13.13 -21.86 32.40
N GLU A 79 12.72 -20.67 31.92
CA GLU A 79 11.64 -19.88 32.55
C GLU A 79 10.64 -19.23 31.55
N GLY A 80 10.59 -19.67 30.29
CA GLY A 80 9.62 -19.17 29.30
C GLY A 80 8.68 -20.28 28.80
N PRO A 81 7.40 -19.98 28.48
CA PRO A 81 6.55 -20.95 27.80
C PRO A 81 7.19 -21.34 26.48
N THR A 82 7.08 -22.61 26.12
CA THR A 82 7.72 -23.20 24.95
C THR A 82 7.31 -22.39 23.70
N THR A 83 8.22 -22.17 22.74
CA THR A 83 7.95 -21.35 21.53
C THR A 83 6.72 -21.81 20.73
N LYS A 84 6.26 -23.05 20.92
CA LYS A 84 5.02 -23.61 20.36
C LYS A 84 3.77 -23.17 21.13
N GLU A 85 3.82 -23.16 22.46
CA GLU A 85 2.72 -22.72 23.33
C GLU A 85 2.47 -21.22 23.19
N LEU A 86 3.55 -20.41 23.11
CA LEU A 86 3.44 -18.98 22.78
C LEU A 86 2.79 -18.76 21.41
N LYS A 87 3.13 -19.57 20.39
CA LYS A 87 2.51 -19.48 19.06
C LYS A 87 1.04 -19.88 19.08
N GLU A 88 0.66 -20.90 19.84
CA GLU A 88 -0.73 -21.31 20.00
C GLU A 88 -1.55 -20.27 20.77
N GLN A 89 -1.02 -19.73 21.86
CA GLN A 89 -1.65 -18.64 22.60
C GLN A 89 -1.81 -17.38 21.73
N ILE A 90 -0.81 -17.02 20.94
CA ILE A 90 -0.90 -15.90 19.99
C ILE A 90 -1.96 -16.20 18.92
N LYS A 91 -2.05 -17.43 18.41
CA LYS A 91 -3.05 -17.82 17.41
C LYS A 91 -4.48 -17.79 17.98
N LEU A 92 -4.66 -18.19 19.23
CA LEU A 92 -5.95 -18.11 19.94
C LEU A 92 -6.34 -16.66 20.21
N LYS A 93 -5.40 -15.81 20.65
CA LYS A 93 -5.64 -14.36 20.79
C LYS A 93 -5.98 -13.69 19.46
N LYS A 94 -5.25 -14.03 18.38
CA LYS A 94 -5.55 -13.51 17.03
C LYS A 94 -6.94 -13.91 16.55
N ARG A 95 -7.36 -15.16 16.81
CA ARG A 95 -8.73 -15.62 16.49
C ARG A 95 -9.81 -14.90 17.30
N ALA A 96 -9.52 -14.56 18.55
CA ALA A 96 -10.44 -13.82 19.40
C ALA A 96 -10.54 -12.33 19.02
N ASP A 97 -9.48 -11.75 18.44
CA ASP A 97 -9.42 -10.34 18.03
C ASP A 97 -9.91 -10.10 16.59
N MET A 98 -10.32 -11.13 15.85
CA MET A 98 -10.90 -10.94 14.51
C MET A 98 -12.22 -10.17 14.59
N LEU A 99 -12.51 -9.35 13.56
CA LEU A 99 -13.74 -8.55 13.50
C LEU A 99 -15.02 -9.41 13.49
N ILE A 100 -14.93 -10.59 12.87
CA ILE A 100 -16.01 -11.59 12.72
C ILE A 100 -15.39 -12.98 12.94
N PRO A 101 -16.15 -13.97 13.44
CA PRO A 101 -15.69 -15.36 13.49
C PRO A 101 -15.14 -15.86 12.15
N LEU A 102 -14.08 -16.69 12.22
CA LEU A 102 -13.41 -17.24 11.04
C LEU A 102 -14.36 -17.99 10.10
N ASP A 103 -15.38 -18.65 10.66
CA ASP A 103 -16.34 -19.44 9.89
C ASP A 103 -17.13 -18.58 8.90
N GLU A 104 -17.48 -17.34 9.28
CA GLU A 104 -18.20 -16.42 8.39
C GLU A 104 -17.33 -15.90 7.25
N TYR A 105 -16.05 -15.61 7.52
CA TYR A 105 -15.08 -15.27 6.47
C TYR A 105 -14.94 -16.40 5.44
N VAL A 106 -14.99 -17.65 5.91
CA VAL A 106 -14.91 -18.83 5.05
C VAL A 106 -16.21 -19.04 4.27
N LYS A 107 -17.38 -18.95 4.92
CA LYS A 107 -18.70 -19.08 4.29
C LYS A 107 -18.92 -18.04 3.18
N ALA A 108 -18.47 -16.80 3.41
CA ALA A 108 -18.57 -15.73 2.41
C ALA A 108 -17.61 -15.91 1.22
N GLY A 109 -16.57 -16.74 1.38
CA GLY A 109 -15.57 -17.00 0.34
C GLY A 109 -14.66 -15.80 0.05
N ILE A 110 -14.40 -14.94 1.05
CA ILE A 110 -13.58 -13.73 0.88
C ILE A 110 -12.13 -14.07 0.53
N TYR A 111 -11.63 -15.19 1.05
CA TYR A 111 -10.24 -15.64 0.85
C TYR A 111 -9.97 -16.20 -0.55
N LEU A 112 -11.01 -16.42 -1.37
CA LEU A 112 -10.88 -16.97 -2.71
C LEU A 112 -10.51 -15.87 -3.70
N GLY A 113 -9.29 -15.95 -4.24
CA GLY A 113 -8.86 -15.11 -5.33
C GLY A 113 -9.08 -15.74 -6.70
N THR A 114 -8.54 -15.10 -7.73
CA THR A 114 -8.59 -15.61 -9.12
C THR A 114 -7.34 -16.45 -9.47
N LYS A 115 -7.30 -16.98 -10.70
CA LYS A 115 -6.13 -17.68 -11.24
C LYS A 115 -4.94 -16.74 -11.49
N VAL A 116 -5.24 -15.48 -11.85
CA VAL A 116 -4.23 -14.47 -12.15
C VAL A 116 -3.84 -13.77 -10.84
N VAL A 117 -2.54 -13.63 -10.61
CA VAL A 117 -2.00 -12.92 -9.45
C VAL A 117 -1.06 -11.83 -9.95
N THR A 118 -1.40 -10.58 -9.69
CA THR A 118 -0.57 -9.42 -10.00
C THR A 118 0.65 -9.36 -9.08
N PRO A 119 1.74 -8.69 -9.49
CA PRO A 119 2.93 -8.55 -8.66
C PRO A 119 2.63 -7.91 -7.29
N ASP A 120 1.80 -6.87 -7.28
CA ASP A 120 1.44 -6.12 -6.06
C ASP A 120 0.68 -7.00 -5.05
N MET A 121 -0.22 -7.86 -5.54
CA MET A 121 -1.06 -8.70 -4.68
C MET A 121 -0.37 -9.98 -4.22
N ARG A 122 0.81 -10.31 -4.76
CA ARG A 122 1.52 -11.56 -4.46
C ARG A 122 1.85 -11.69 -2.97
N ALA A 123 2.14 -10.59 -2.27
CA ALA A 123 2.49 -10.59 -0.86
C ALA A 123 1.33 -11.05 0.06
N PHE A 124 0.09 -10.93 -0.40
CA PHE A 124 -1.11 -11.26 0.37
C PHE A 124 -1.64 -12.67 0.12
N VAL A 125 -1.14 -13.33 -0.92
CA VAL A 125 -1.52 -14.70 -1.29
C VAL A 125 -0.76 -15.70 -0.43
N TYR A 126 -1.49 -16.58 0.25
CA TYR A 126 -0.91 -17.66 1.07
C TYR A 126 -0.45 -18.84 0.21
N ARG A 127 -1.34 -19.38 -0.62
CA ARG A 127 -1.04 -20.53 -1.49
C ARG A 127 -1.96 -20.57 -2.71
N ARG A 128 -1.63 -21.40 -3.70
CA ARG A 128 -2.53 -21.76 -4.80
C ARG A 128 -3.18 -23.12 -4.54
N ARG A 129 -4.47 -23.24 -4.89
CA ARG A 129 -5.20 -24.51 -4.88
C ARG A 129 -4.83 -25.34 -6.13
N ALA A 130 -5.14 -26.64 -6.11
CA ALA A 130 -5.03 -27.52 -7.28
C ALA A 130 -5.73 -26.95 -8.53
N ASP A 131 -6.87 -26.28 -8.36
CA ASP A 131 -7.64 -25.66 -9.46
C ASP A 131 -6.97 -24.40 -10.07
N GLY A 132 -5.84 -23.97 -9.48
CA GLY A 132 -5.10 -22.78 -9.88
C GLY A 132 -5.58 -21.47 -9.25
N LEU A 133 -6.69 -21.48 -8.49
CA LEU A 133 -7.17 -20.33 -7.72
C LEU A 133 -6.20 -19.98 -6.60
N ALA A 134 -5.90 -18.69 -6.45
CA ALA A 134 -5.13 -18.17 -5.34
C ALA A 134 -5.97 -18.08 -4.07
N ILE A 135 -5.36 -18.36 -2.92
CA ILE A 135 -5.97 -18.27 -1.60
C ILE A 135 -5.26 -17.14 -0.85
N PHE A 136 -6.02 -16.14 -0.41
CA PHE A 136 -5.53 -15.08 0.48
C PHE A 136 -5.31 -15.58 1.90
N ASN A 137 -4.42 -14.91 2.62
CA ASN A 137 -4.31 -15.09 4.06
C ASN A 137 -5.46 -14.33 4.77
N THR A 138 -6.32 -15.06 5.50
CA THR A 138 -7.44 -14.46 6.24
C THR A 138 -6.99 -13.51 7.32
N ASP A 139 -5.85 -13.77 7.98
CA ASP A 139 -5.32 -12.86 9.01
C ASP A 139 -4.97 -11.49 8.40
N LEU A 140 -4.39 -11.48 7.20
CA LEU A 140 -4.04 -10.25 6.49
C LEU A 140 -5.28 -9.50 5.97
N ILE A 141 -6.34 -10.24 5.62
CA ILE A 141 -7.62 -9.63 5.23
C ILE A 141 -8.21 -8.84 6.41
N ASP A 142 -8.25 -9.43 7.61
CA ASP A 142 -8.76 -8.76 8.81
C ASP A 142 -7.91 -7.53 9.18
N GLU A 143 -6.58 -7.65 9.13
CA GLU A 143 -5.67 -6.52 9.36
C GLU A 143 -5.90 -5.38 8.35
N LYS A 144 -6.04 -5.68 7.04
CA LYS A 144 -6.33 -4.65 6.02
C LYS A 144 -7.73 -4.07 6.12
N LEU A 145 -8.72 -4.83 6.57
CA LEU A 145 -10.05 -4.31 6.84
C LEU A 145 -10.03 -3.34 8.03
N LYS A 146 -9.31 -3.66 9.11
CA LYS A 146 -9.13 -2.74 10.25
C LYS A 146 -8.46 -1.44 9.82
N GLU A 147 -7.35 -1.53 9.08
CA GLU A 147 -6.68 -0.35 8.51
C GLU A 147 -7.62 0.47 7.61
N GLY A 148 -8.41 -0.22 6.76
CA GLY A 148 -9.38 0.42 5.87
C GLY A 148 -10.51 1.15 6.63
N ILE A 149 -11.03 0.56 7.71
CA ILE A 149 -12.03 1.18 8.58
C ILE A 149 -11.46 2.41 9.27
N GLU A 150 -10.25 2.31 9.83
CA GLU A 150 -9.59 3.44 10.49
C GLU A 150 -9.32 4.57 9.50
N TYR A 151 -8.88 4.24 8.29
CA TYR A 151 -8.65 5.20 7.23
C TYR A 151 -9.95 5.91 6.81
N LEU A 152 -11.02 5.14 6.58
CA LEU A 152 -12.33 5.69 6.21
C LEU A 152 -12.91 6.60 7.31
N SER A 153 -12.70 6.26 8.58
CA SER A 153 -13.22 7.01 9.72
C SER A 153 -12.70 8.45 9.82
N LYS A 154 -11.59 8.77 9.16
CA LYS A 154 -10.99 10.11 9.14
C LYS A 154 -11.80 11.11 8.32
N PHE A 155 -12.63 10.65 7.38
CA PHE A 155 -13.36 11.48 6.44
C PHE A 155 -14.82 11.70 6.88
N ALA A 156 -15.41 12.83 6.48
CA ALA A 156 -16.84 13.09 6.65
C ALA A 156 -17.65 12.33 5.58
N PRO A 157 -18.87 11.87 5.89
CA PRO A 157 -19.63 11.04 4.95
C PRO A 157 -20.01 11.79 3.68
N GLU A 158 -20.17 13.12 3.76
CA GLU A 158 -20.47 13.97 2.62
C GLU A 158 -19.34 13.96 1.60
N ASP A 159 -18.08 13.97 2.04
CA ASP A 159 -16.88 14.08 1.20
C ASP A 159 -16.38 12.74 0.62
N VAL A 160 -17.10 11.65 0.90
CA VAL A 160 -16.74 10.31 0.43
C VAL A 160 -17.71 9.88 -0.65
N ILE A 161 -17.17 9.22 -1.68
CA ILE A 161 -17.98 8.50 -2.66
C ILE A 161 -17.60 7.03 -2.70
N LEU A 162 -18.58 6.16 -2.91
CA LEU A 162 -18.36 4.74 -3.21
C LEU A 162 -18.80 4.46 -4.64
N VAL A 163 -17.93 3.84 -5.43
CA VAL A 163 -18.22 3.45 -6.81
C VAL A 163 -18.16 1.93 -6.91
N CYS A 164 -19.30 1.34 -7.27
CA CYS A 164 -19.43 -0.10 -7.46
C CYS A 164 -20.23 -0.41 -8.73
N LYS A 165 -19.55 -0.47 -9.89
CA LYS A 165 -20.24 -0.79 -11.15
C LYS A 165 -20.80 -2.21 -11.22
N ARG A 166 -20.27 -3.12 -10.42
CA ARG A 166 -20.61 -4.55 -10.50
C ARG A 166 -21.96 -4.86 -9.86
N GLN A 167 -22.83 -5.54 -10.60
CA GLN A 167 -24.18 -5.89 -10.17
C GLN A 167 -24.24 -6.60 -8.81
N VAL A 168 -23.30 -7.52 -8.57
CA VAL A 168 -23.25 -8.31 -7.33
C VAL A 168 -23.12 -7.45 -6.06
N GLY A 169 -22.61 -6.23 -6.18
CA GLY A 169 -22.38 -5.32 -5.06
C GLY A 169 -23.44 -4.24 -4.90
N TRP A 170 -24.43 -4.13 -5.81
CA TRP A 170 -25.38 -3.02 -5.79
C TRP A 170 -26.21 -2.98 -4.51
N LYS A 171 -26.79 -4.12 -4.10
CA LYS A 171 -27.56 -4.24 -2.86
C LYS A 171 -26.75 -3.80 -1.64
N ALA A 172 -25.56 -4.35 -1.49
CA ALA A 172 -24.68 -4.04 -0.36
C ALA A 172 -24.20 -2.58 -0.38
N ALA A 173 -23.91 -2.03 -1.56
CA ALA A 173 -23.48 -0.64 -1.71
C ALA A 173 -24.63 0.35 -1.43
N GLU A 174 -25.87 0.04 -1.83
CA GLU A 174 -27.05 0.84 -1.50
C GLU A 174 -27.35 0.83 0.00
N MET A 175 -27.23 -0.33 0.65
CA MET A 175 -27.38 -0.42 2.10
C MET A 175 -26.26 0.35 2.83
N PHE A 176 -25.03 0.23 2.35
CA PHE A 176 -23.89 0.99 2.85
C PHE A 176 -24.16 2.50 2.80
N SER A 177 -24.71 3.00 1.69
CA SER A 177 -25.15 4.40 1.54
C SER A 177 -26.17 4.79 2.62
N ARG A 178 -27.21 3.97 2.81
CA ARG A 178 -28.29 4.24 3.77
C ARG A 178 -27.79 4.33 5.21
N LEU A 179 -26.83 3.48 5.59
CA LEU A 179 -26.31 3.44 6.96
C LEU A 179 -25.28 4.54 7.26
N THR A 180 -24.44 4.87 6.27
CA THR A 180 -23.31 5.78 6.47
C THR A 180 -23.61 7.22 6.03
N GLY A 181 -24.61 7.41 5.18
CA GLY A 181 -24.88 8.69 4.49
C GLY A 181 -23.95 8.96 3.30
N ILE A 182 -23.00 8.05 3.01
CA ILE A 182 -22.04 8.20 1.93
C ILE A 182 -22.73 8.08 0.57
N ARG A 183 -22.38 8.95 -0.37
CA ARG A 183 -22.93 8.91 -1.74
C ARG A 183 -22.37 7.71 -2.51
N VAL A 184 -23.25 6.96 -3.19
CA VAL A 184 -22.88 5.72 -3.91
C VAL A 184 -23.28 5.76 -5.38
N PHE A 185 -22.40 5.28 -6.25
CA PHE A 185 -22.63 5.06 -7.67
C PHE A 185 -22.58 3.57 -8.00
N THR A 186 -23.75 2.95 -8.16
CA THR A 186 -23.88 1.51 -8.44
C THR A 186 -23.93 1.20 -9.94
N LYS A 187 -24.93 1.69 -10.67
CA LYS A 187 -25.14 1.26 -12.06
C LYS A 187 -24.17 1.93 -13.05
N LYS A 188 -24.07 3.25 -12.95
CA LYS A 188 -23.31 4.08 -13.87
C LYS A 188 -22.60 5.17 -13.08
N TYR A 189 -21.30 5.28 -13.30
CA TYR A 189 -20.51 6.42 -12.87
C TYR A 189 -20.61 7.52 -13.95
N PRO A 190 -21.17 8.70 -13.64
CA PRO A 190 -21.23 9.81 -14.59
C PRO A 190 -19.81 10.30 -14.90
N ALA A 191 -19.48 10.39 -16.20
CA ALA A 191 -18.18 10.87 -16.61
C ALA A 191 -18.02 12.36 -16.29
N GLY A 192 -16.90 12.73 -15.67
CA GLY A 192 -16.60 14.12 -15.37
C GLY A 192 -17.24 14.66 -14.09
N ILE A 193 -17.89 13.81 -13.28
CA ILE A 193 -18.53 14.25 -12.03
C ILE A 193 -17.54 14.89 -11.04
N LEU A 194 -16.28 14.45 -11.04
CA LEU A 194 -15.21 14.99 -10.19
C LEU A 194 -14.36 16.07 -10.88
N THR A 195 -14.44 16.22 -12.20
CA THR A 195 -13.51 17.06 -12.98
C THR A 195 -14.17 18.24 -13.67
N ASN A 196 -15.46 18.14 -14.02
CA ASN A 196 -16.17 19.18 -14.77
C ASN A 196 -17.10 19.99 -13.86
N THR A 197 -16.64 21.17 -13.47
CA THR A 197 -17.38 22.12 -12.61
C THR A 197 -18.65 22.69 -13.24
N GLN A 198 -18.84 22.54 -14.56
CA GLN A 198 -20.03 23.02 -15.26
C GLN A 198 -21.20 22.01 -15.20
N LEU A 199 -20.96 20.78 -14.75
CA LEU A 199 -22.03 19.80 -14.60
C LEU A 199 -22.94 20.18 -13.42
N PRO A 200 -24.27 20.02 -13.55
CA PRO A 200 -25.19 20.29 -12.44
C PRO A 200 -24.96 19.35 -11.25
N ASP A 201 -24.49 18.12 -11.53
CA ASP A 201 -24.21 17.11 -10.52
C ASP A 201 -22.72 17.06 -10.12
N PHE A 202 -21.95 18.11 -10.43
CA PHE A 202 -20.55 18.20 -10.05
C PHE A 202 -20.40 18.02 -8.54
N PHE A 203 -19.43 17.19 -8.15
CA PHE A 203 -19.21 16.83 -6.77
C PHE A 203 -17.71 16.79 -6.49
N GLU A 204 -17.28 17.50 -5.44
CA GLU A 204 -15.90 17.43 -4.97
C GLU A 204 -15.82 16.50 -3.78
N ASN A 205 -14.97 15.48 -3.89
CA ASN A 205 -14.75 14.52 -2.83
C ASN A 205 -13.32 14.60 -2.29
N GLU A 206 -13.11 14.10 -1.09
CA GLU A 206 -11.78 13.89 -0.52
C GLU A 206 -11.30 12.45 -0.71
N LEU A 207 -12.22 11.49 -0.63
CA LEU A 207 -11.96 10.06 -0.73
C LEU A 207 -12.92 9.36 -1.70
N THR A 208 -12.36 8.55 -2.59
CA THR A 208 -13.11 7.63 -3.45
C THR A 208 -12.88 6.20 -2.99
N ILE A 209 -13.94 5.49 -2.64
CA ILE A 209 -13.94 4.04 -2.44
C ILE A 209 -14.22 3.36 -3.77
N VAL A 210 -13.27 2.56 -4.25
CA VAL A 210 -13.34 1.86 -5.53
C VAL A 210 -13.46 0.35 -5.29
N THR A 211 -14.46 -0.31 -5.87
CA THR A 211 -14.64 -1.76 -5.66
C THR A 211 -13.78 -2.63 -6.56
N ASP A 212 -13.52 -2.19 -7.79
CA ASP A 212 -12.72 -2.94 -8.74
C ASP A 212 -11.93 -2.01 -9.66
N SER A 213 -10.60 -2.13 -9.66
CA SER A 213 -9.70 -1.33 -10.51
C SER A 213 -10.03 -1.42 -12.01
N TRP A 214 -10.61 -2.54 -12.47
CA TRP A 214 -10.89 -2.76 -13.90
C TRP A 214 -12.22 -2.16 -14.35
N LEU A 215 -13.29 -2.40 -13.58
CA LEU A 215 -14.64 -1.95 -13.94
C LEU A 215 -14.82 -0.46 -13.61
N ASP A 216 -14.27 -0.01 -12.49
CA ASP A 216 -14.42 1.36 -11.96
C ASP A 216 -13.23 2.25 -12.37
N ARG A 217 -12.48 1.87 -13.41
CA ARG A 217 -11.29 2.60 -13.89
C ARG A 217 -11.53 4.09 -14.15
N ASN A 218 -12.76 4.45 -14.56
CA ASN A 218 -13.13 5.84 -14.82
C ASN A 218 -13.11 6.66 -13.52
N ALA A 219 -13.71 6.13 -12.45
CA ALA A 219 -13.68 6.76 -11.14
C ALA A 219 -12.26 6.81 -10.56
N LEU A 220 -11.49 5.73 -10.72
CA LEU A 220 -10.09 5.69 -10.29
C LEU A 220 -9.26 6.78 -10.99
N ASN A 221 -9.35 6.88 -12.32
CA ASN A 221 -8.59 7.85 -13.09
C ASN A 221 -9.03 9.29 -12.78
N ASP A 222 -10.33 9.55 -12.65
CA ASP A 222 -10.83 10.89 -12.28
C ASP A 222 -10.31 11.29 -10.90
N THR A 223 -10.37 10.39 -9.92
CA THR A 223 -9.86 10.65 -8.56
C THR A 223 -8.36 10.96 -8.56
N LEU A 224 -7.59 10.21 -9.34
CA LEU A 224 -6.15 10.42 -9.51
C LEU A 224 -5.84 11.75 -10.20
N ASN A 225 -6.61 12.13 -11.21
CA ASN A 225 -6.44 13.39 -11.93
C ASN A 225 -6.69 14.61 -11.02
N VAL A 226 -7.69 14.51 -10.13
CA VAL A 226 -8.03 15.55 -9.14
C VAL A 226 -7.12 15.47 -7.89
N ARG A 227 -6.21 14.48 -7.83
CA ARG A 227 -5.26 14.23 -6.72
C ARG A 227 -5.96 14.01 -5.37
N LYS A 228 -7.12 13.35 -5.40
CA LYS A 228 -7.87 12.95 -4.21
C LYS A 228 -7.48 11.54 -3.78
N LYS A 229 -7.93 11.14 -2.59
CA LYS A 229 -7.54 9.87 -1.97
C LYS A 229 -8.34 8.69 -2.51
N VAL A 230 -7.70 7.53 -2.59
CA VAL A 230 -8.34 6.29 -3.07
C VAL A 230 -8.23 5.18 -2.03
N LEU A 231 -9.38 4.66 -1.62
CA LEU A 231 -9.52 3.39 -0.88
C LEU A 231 -10.02 2.34 -1.86
N MET A 232 -9.29 1.25 -2.09
CA MET A 232 -9.68 0.27 -3.11
C MET A 232 -9.77 -1.15 -2.58
N ILE A 233 -10.86 -1.83 -2.94
CA ILE A 233 -11.01 -3.27 -2.73
C ILE A 233 -10.30 -4.00 -3.88
N CYS A 234 -9.32 -4.82 -3.54
CA CYS A 234 -8.47 -5.53 -4.47
C CYS A 234 -8.56 -7.03 -4.29
N ASP A 235 -8.78 -7.72 -5.41
CA ASP A 235 -8.55 -9.14 -5.53
C ASP A 235 -7.22 -9.39 -6.26
N THR A 236 -6.83 -10.65 -6.43
CA THR A 236 -5.50 -11.03 -6.93
C THR A 236 -5.19 -10.56 -8.34
N ASN A 237 -6.21 -10.33 -9.18
CA ASN A 237 -6.03 -9.83 -10.54
C ASN A 237 -6.07 -8.30 -10.64
N ASN A 238 -6.36 -7.60 -9.54
CA ASN A 238 -6.43 -6.14 -9.52
C ASN A 238 -5.03 -5.52 -9.43
N PHE A 239 -4.92 -4.29 -9.95
CA PHE A 239 -3.71 -3.47 -9.83
C PHE A 239 -3.97 -2.41 -8.77
N SER A 240 -3.12 -2.31 -7.76
CA SER A 240 -3.25 -1.32 -6.68
C SER A 240 -2.53 0.01 -6.98
N LYS A 241 -2.23 0.28 -8.25
CA LYS A 241 -1.48 1.46 -8.64
C LYS A 241 -2.30 2.73 -8.40
N GLY A 242 -1.73 3.67 -7.65
CA GLY A 242 -2.38 4.94 -7.32
C GLY A 242 -3.39 4.84 -6.18
N THR A 243 -3.44 3.73 -5.46
CA THR A 243 -4.29 3.56 -4.27
C THR A 243 -3.52 3.99 -3.02
N ASP A 244 -4.14 4.78 -2.13
CA ASP A 244 -3.56 5.17 -0.85
C ASP A 244 -3.70 4.03 0.18
N GLN A 245 -4.89 3.42 0.26
CA GLN A 245 -5.17 2.30 1.17
C GLN A 245 -5.87 1.15 0.44
N ILE A 246 -5.41 -0.07 0.67
CA ILE A 246 -5.91 -1.28 0.01
C ILE A 246 -6.67 -2.12 1.01
N ILE A 247 -7.87 -2.57 0.62
CA ILE A 247 -8.62 -3.63 1.28
C ILE A 247 -8.51 -4.87 0.40
N ILE A 248 -8.16 -6.00 1.00
CA ILE A 248 -7.96 -7.24 0.25
C ILE A 248 -9.19 -8.11 0.42
N GLY A 249 -9.65 -8.69 -0.68
CA GLY A 249 -10.71 -9.68 -0.64
C GLY A 249 -11.29 -9.95 -2.01
N ASN A 250 -12.18 -10.93 -2.07
CA ASN A 250 -12.88 -11.27 -3.29
C ASN A 250 -13.95 -10.22 -3.63
N ASN A 251 -13.73 -9.43 -4.69
CA ASN A 251 -14.69 -8.46 -5.21
C ASN A 251 -15.61 -9.02 -6.32
N LYS A 252 -15.63 -10.34 -6.55
CA LYS A 252 -16.47 -11.04 -7.56
C LYS A 252 -17.72 -11.64 -6.97
N ASN A 253 -17.62 -12.14 -5.74
CA ASN A 253 -18.75 -12.78 -5.09
C ASN A 253 -19.63 -11.77 -4.37
N SER A 254 -20.95 -11.92 -4.47
CA SER A 254 -21.93 -11.08 -3.75
C SER A 254 -21.72 -11.18 -2.24
N ARG A 255 -21.63 -12.41 -1.72
CA ARG A 255 -21.45 -12.68 -0.29
C ARG A 255 -20.19 -12.03 0.27
N SER A 256 -19.07 -12.14 -0.46
CA SER A 256 -17.79 -11.54 -0.05
C SER A 256 -17.85 -10.03 -0.01
N LEU A 257 -18.39 -9.38 -1.06
CA LEU A 257 -18.57 -7.93 -1.07
C LEU A 257 -19.54 -7.46 0.02
N GLY A 258 -20.61 -8.23 0.27
CA GLY A 258 -21.55 -8.00 1.36
C GLY A 258 -20.86 -7.93 2.72
N VAL A 259 -20.00 -8.92 3.04
CA VAL A 259 -19.24 -8.91 4.30
C VAL A 259 -18.25 -7.74 4.38
N ILE A 260 -17.55 -7.42 3.29
CA ILE A 260 -16.61 -6.28 3.27
C ILE A 260 -17.36 -4.97 3.54
N PHE A 261 -18.49 -4.73 2.87
CA PHE A 261 -19.29 -3.53 3.07
C PHE A 261 -19.95 -3.49 4.45
N TYR A 262 -20.43 -4.61 4.96
CA TYR A 262 -20.95 -4.72 6.32
C TYR A 262 -19.90 -4.30 7.35
N LEU A 263 -18.68 -4.83 7.24
CA LEU A 263 -17.58 -4.51 8.14
C LEU A 263 -17.17 -3.04 8.05
N LEU A 264 -17.08 -2.49 6.84
CA LEU A 264 -16.78 -1.08 6.62
C LEU A 264 -17.87 -0.19 7.21
N ALA A 265 -19.14 -0.47 6.96
CA ALA A 265 -20.26 0.30 7.49
C ALA A 265 -20.30 0.25 9.01
N LYS A 266 -20.23 -0.96 9.59
CA LYS A 266 -20.26 -1.16 11.05
C LYS A 266 -19.09 -0.47 11.74
N GLY A 267 -17.89 -0.59 11.17
CA GLY A 267 -16.70 0.08 11.67
C GLY A 267 -16.83 1.61 11.61
N TYR A 268 -17.32 2.14 10.49
CA TYR A 268 -17.51 3.57 10.28
C TYR A 268 -18.58 4.16 11.21
N CYS A 269 -19.76 3.54 11.30
CA CYS A 269 -20.83 3.97 12.18
C CYS A 269 -20.38 3.95 13.66
N LYS A 270 -19.63 2.92 14.07
CA LYS A 270 -19.05 2.85 15.42
C LYS A 270 -18.06 3.99 15.69
N ALA A 271 -17.19 4.30 14.74
CA ALA A 271 -16.20 5.38 14.89
C ALA A 271 -16.86 6.76 14.94
N LYS A 272 -17.89 6.99 14.12
CA LYS A 272 -18.64 8.25 14.06
C LYS A 272 -19.78 8.36 15.08
N LYS A 273 -20.05 7.30 15.85
CA LYS A 273 -21.17 7.20 16.81
C LYS A 273 -22.53 7.46 16.16
N ILE A 274 -22.70 6.98 14.93
CA ILE A 274 -23.98 7.04 14.21
C ILE A 274 -24.83 5.87 14.71
N GLU A 275 -25.97 6.18 15.34
CA GLU A 275 -26.97 5.18 15.71
C GLU A 275 -27.76 4.77 14.46
N ALA A 276 -27.20 3.81 13.71
CA ALA A 276 -27.87 3.19 12.59
C ALA A 276 -28.31 1.78 12.96
N ASP A 277 -29.52 1.40 12.56
CA ASP A 277 -30.02 0.02 12.66
C ASP A 277 -29.32 -0.82 11.58
N ILE A 278 -28.21 -1.46 11.95
CA ILE A 278 -27.40 -2.26 11.03
C ILE A 278 -28.02 -3.66 10.94
N PRO A 279 -28.48 -4.10 9.75
CA PRO A 279 -29.02 -5.44 9.58
C PRO A 279 -27.99 -6.53 9.89
N ASP A 280 -28.48 -7.69 10.31
CA ASP A 280 -27.65 -8.88 10.56
C ASP A 280 -26.83 -9.27 9.33
N LEU A 281 -25.68 -9.92 9.57
CA LEU A 281 -24.72 -10.33 8.54
C LEU A 281 -25.36 -11.18 7.43
N ASP A 282 -26.37 -11.98 7.79
CA ASP A 282 -27.12 -12.83 6.85
C ASP A 282 -27.86 -12.00 5.79
N TRP A 283 -28.36 -10.82 6.14
CA TRP A 283 -29.02 -9.93 5.17
C TRP A 283 -28.04 -9.44 4.09
N TRP A 284 -26.80 -9.17 4.47
CA TRP A 284 -25.73 -8.70 3.58
C TRP A 284 -25.19 -9.80 2.67
N THR A 285 -25.29 -11.05 3.12
CA THR A 285 -24.80 -12.22 2.39
C THR A 285 -25.90 -12.98 1.65
N ALA A 286 -27.17 -12.60 1.85
CA ALA A 286 -28.31 -13.16 1.14
C ALA A 286 -28.22 -12.87 -0.36
N GLU A 287 -28.18 -13.94 -1.14
CA GLU A 287 -28.35 -13.88 -2.60
C GLU A 287 -29.82 -13.53 -2.89
N GLU A 288 -30.05 -12.50 -3.70
CA GLU A 288 -31.36 -12.26 -4.29
C GLU A 288 -31.48 -13.19 -5.49
N ASP A 289 -32.48 -14.07 -5.45
CA ASP A 289 -32.86 -15.00 -6.53
C ASP A 289 -33.32 -14.28 -7.80
#